data_AF-A0A960SVC1-F1
#
_entry.id   AF-A0A960SVC1-F1
#
_cell.length_a   1.000
_cell.length_b   1.000
_cell.length_c   1.000
_cell.angle_alpha   90.00
_cell.angle_beta   90.00
_cell.angle_gamma   90.00
#
_symmetry.space_group_name_H-M   'P 1'
#
loop_
_entity.id
_entity.type
_entity.pdbx_description
1 polymer ?
#
loop_
_entity_poly.entity_id
_entity_poly.type
_entity_poly.pdbx_seq_one_letter_code
_entity_poly.pdbx_strand_id
1 'polypeptide(L)'
;MLVNEVVPRLRHAAGTIPKLGYEDDEEIVQDTTLMAARMMDSAEQAGKKFSAGNVAWYAAKAARSGRRSYYTGRSDAMSPGCQIDGRARHERLDEEIELEFGDVGTLHDVIARPDYNGAELDPAEEAARNLDWESFLASHPPRHRTAILVLVEGGTMREAGKRCSLKDSAALNLKRRIAADLVAFFGEDVIRRLLDGIRPGWQSDLRTVRERHACRSSAVRDTDPTRGHRSALAPA
;
A
#
# COMPACT_ATOMS: atom_id res chain seq x y z
N MET A 1 15.12 2.19 -26.42
CA MET A 1 14.81 1.93 -24.99
C MET A 1 13.58 2.71 -24.51
N LEU A 2 13.56 4.05 -24.58
CA LEU A 2 12.43 4.87 -24.07
C LEU A 2 11.05 4.38 -24.55
N VAL A 3 10.83 4.33 -25.87
CA VAL A 3 9.52 3.97 -26.46
C VAL A 3 9.14 2.50 -26.23
N ASN A 4 10.09 1.58 -26.45
CA ASN A 4 9.77 0.14 -26.47
C ASN A 4 9.75 -0.51 -25.07
N GLU A 5 10.38 0.12 -24.07
CA GLU A 5 10.58 -0.50 -22.76
C GLU A 5 10.10 0.38 -21.61
N VAL A 6 10.38 1.69 -21.64
CA VAL A 6 10.01 2.58 -20.53
C VAL A 6 8.54 2.98 -20.62
N VAL A 7 8.07 3.43 -21.78
CA VAL A 7 6.69 3.89 -21.98
C VAL A 7 5.63 2.83 -21.62
N PRO A 8 5.76 1.53 -22.00
CA PRO A 8 4.79 0.51 -21.60
C PRO A 8 4.68 0.35 -20.09
N ARG A 9 5.81 0.47 -19.37
CA ARG A 9 5.84 0.40 -17.90
C ARG A 9 5.19 1.63 -17.26
N LEU A 10 5.37 2.81 -17.87
CA LEU A 10 4.72 4.04 -17.43
C LEU A 10 3.21 4.01 -17.67
N ARG A 11 2.77 3.48 -18.83
CA ARG A 11 1.33 3.23 -19.12
C ARG A 11 0.69 2.34 -18.07
N HIS A 12 1.38 1.28 -17.66
CA HIS A 12 0.89 0.42 -16.57
C HIS A 12 0.83 1.15 -15.22
N ALA A 13 1.78 2.05 -14.95
CA ALA A 13 1.84 2.81 -13.69
C ALA A 13 0.86 4.00 -13.64
N ALA A 14 0.41 4.53 -14.79
CA ALA A 14 -0.33 5.79 -14.89
C ALA A 14 -1.57 5.84 -13.99
N GLY A 15 -2.41 4.81 -14.01
CA GLY A 15 -3.62 4.74 -13.17
C GLY A 15 -3.36 4.69 -11.65
N THR A 16 -2.11 4.49 -11.24
CA THR A 16 -1.70 4.52 -9.81
C THR A 16 -1.14 5.87 -9.37
N ILE A 17 -0.94 6.81 -10.30
CA ILE A 17 -0.37 8.11 -10.04
C ILE A 17 -1.52 9.08 -9.72
N PRO A 18 -1.47 9.81 -8.60
CA PRO A 18 -2.48 10.82 -8.28
C PRO A 18 -2.54 11.88 -9.39
N LYS A 19 -3.75 12.15 -9.88
CA LYS A 19 -4.06 13.17 -10.88
C LYS A 19 -4.17 14.53 -10.21
N LEU A 20 -3.67 15.57 -10.88
CA LEU A 20 -3.78 16.95 -10.43
C LEU A 20 -4.84 17.67 -11.27
N GLY A 21 -5.96 18.04 -10.63
CA GLY A 21 -7.06 18.71 -11.32
C GLY A 21 -7.77 17.78 -12.30
N TYR A 22 -7.75 18.15 -13.58
CA TYR A 22 -8.46 17.44 -14.66
C TYR A 22 -7.56 16.50 -15.49
N GLU A 23 -6.36 16.19 -14.98
CA GLU A 23 -5.42 15.32 -15.69
C GLU A 23 -5.99 13.93 -15.99
N ASP A 24 -5.78 13.43 -17.21
CA ASP A 24 -6.07 12.06 -17.60
C ASP A 24 -4.84 11.13 -17.59
N ASP A 25 -5.06 9.82 -17.77
CA ASP A 25 -3.97 8.84 -17.74
C ASP A 25 -2.97 9.02 -18.90
N GLU A 26 -3.43 9.51 -20.07
CA GLU A 26 -2.54 9.75 -21.21
C GLU A 26 -1.65 10.98 -20.99
N GLU A 27 -2.18 12.03 -20.35
CA GLU A 27 -1.41 13.19 -19.90
C GLU A 27 -0.34 12.78 -18.89
N ILE A 28 -0.66 11.90 -17.94
CA ILE A 28 0.32 11.32 -17.00
C ILE A 28 1.39 10.51 -17.75
N VAL A 29 1.00 9.70 -18.74
CA VAL A 29 1.94 8.94 -19.57
C VAL A 29 2.86 9.86 -20.35
N GLN A 30 2.32 10.90 -20.99
CA GLN A 30 3.10 11.89 -21.71
C GLN A 30 4.11 12.57 -20.78
N ASP A 31 3.65 12.99 -19.61
CA ASP A 31 4.45 13.74 -18.64
C ASP A 31 5.59 12.88 -18.07
N THR A 32 5.27 11.67 -17.60
CA THR A 32 6.26 10.70 -17.11
C THR A 32 7.23 10.26 -18.20
N THR A 33 6.78 10.19 -19.47
CA THR A 33 7.67 9.89 -20.61
C THR A 33 8.68 10.99 -20.82
N LEU A 34 8.27 12.27 -20.72
CA LEU A 34 9.20 13.39 -20.84
C LEU A 34 10.20 13.42 -19.67
N MET A 35 9.76 13.11 -18.45
CA MET A 35 10.64 12.98 -17.29
C MET A 35 11.67 11.86 -17.50
N ALA A 36 11.23 10.70 -17.96
CA ALA A 36 12.12 9.58 -18.29
C ALA A 36 13.14 9.95 -19.38
N ALA A 37 12.73 10.66 -20.43
CA ALA A 37 13.63 11.11 -21.49
C ALA A 37 14.74 12.02 -20.94
N ARG A 38 14.40 12.99 -20.09
CA ARG A 38 15.39 13.87 -19.44
C ARG A 38 16.32 13.12 -18.50
N MET A 39 15.79 12.15 -17.75
CA MET A 39 16.62 11.31 -16.87
C MET A 39 17.63 10.48 -17.66
N MET A 40 17.22 9.94 -18.81
CA MET A 40 18.11 9.19 -19.69
C MET A 40 19.19 10.09 -20.29
N ASP A 41 18.83 11.23 -20.87
CA ASP A 41 19.77 12.19 -21.45
C ASP A 41 20.81 12.66 -20.41
N SER A 42 20.36 13.02 -19.20
CA SER A 42 21.26 13.40 -18.11
C SER A 42 22.19 12.26 -17.66
N ALA A 43 21.69 11.03 -17.61
CA ALA A 43 22.49 9.88 -17.22
C ALA A 43 23.52 9.49 -18.31
N GLU A 44 23.15 9.62 -19.59
CA GLU A 44 24.05 9.42 -20.73
C GLU A 44 25.18 10.45 -20.72
N GLN A 45 24.85 11.74 -20.55
CA GLN A 45 25.84 12.82 -20.42
C GLN A 45 26.80 12.60 -19.25
N ALA A 46 26.31 12.05 -18.14
CA ALA A 46 27.11 11.73 -16.95
C ALA A 46 27.87 10.39 -17.06
N GLY A 47 27.76 9.66 -18.17
CA GLY A 47 28.38 8.34 -18.35
C GLY A 47 27.84 7.26 -17.40
N LYS A 48 26.65 7.46 -16.83
CA LYS A 48 26.03 6.53 -15.88
C LYS A 48 25.25 5.45 -16.63
N LYS A 49 25.38 4.21 -16.16
CA LYS A 49 24.55 3.09 -16.66
C LYS A 49 23.18 3.13 -15.98
N PHE A 50 22.13 2.89 -16.76
CA PHE A 50 20.76 2.80 -16.27
C PHE A 50 20.01 1.68 -16.98
N SER A 51 18.92 1.22 -16.37
CA SER A 51 18.00 0.23 -16.94
C SER A 51 16.64 0.86 -17.19
N ALA A 52 15.88 0.31 -18.14
CA ALA A 52 14.52 0.78 -18.42
C ALA A 52 13.61 0.70 -17.18
N GLY A 53 13.79 -0.32 -16.34
CA GLY A 53 13.06 -0.46 -15.07
C GLY A 53 13.37 0.65 -14.07
N ASN A 54 14.64 0.99 -13.89
CA ASN A 54 15.05 2.08 -12.99
C ASN A 54 14.49 3.42 -13.48
N VAL A 55 14.64 3.71 -14.78
CA VAL A 55 14.14 4.97 -15.36
C VAL A 55 12.63 5.09 -15.19
N ALA A 56 11.87 4.05 -15.52
CA ALA A 56 10.41 4.03 -15.35
C ALA A 56 10.01 4.24 -13.87
N TRP A 57 10.72 3.57 -12.95
CA TRP A 57 10.44 3.68 -11.52
C TRP A 57 10.66 5.10 -11.00
N TYR A 58 11.80 5.73 -11.32
CA TYR A 58 12.09 7.09 -10.85
C TYR A 58 11.16 8.13 -11.49
N ALA A 59 10.82 7.97 -12.78
CA ALA A 59 9.86 8.85 -13.45
C ALA A 59 8.46 8.74 -12.82
N ALA A 60 7.95 7.52 -12.60
CA ALA A 60 6.67 7.30 -11.93
C ALA A 60 6.69 7.79 -10.47
N LYS A 61 7.78 7.55 -9.73
CA LYS A 61 7.95 8.02 -8.35
C LYS A 61 7.89 9.54 -8.26
N ALA A 62 8.56 10.22 -9.17
CA ALA A 62 8.52 11.67 -9.22
C ALA A 62 7.12 12.17 -9.58
N ALA A 63 6.40 11.55 -10.52
CA ALA A 63 5.02 11.91 -10.80
C ALA A 63 4.06 11.65 -9.61
N ARG A 64 4.31 10.61 -8.79
CA ARG A 64 3.55 10.34 -7.56
C ARG A 64 3.74 11.40 -6.47
N SER A 65 4.86 12.12 -6.47
CA SER A 65 5.07 13.23 -5.53
C SER A 65 4.38 14.53 -5.97
N GLY A 66 3.44 14.46 -6.93
CA GLY A 66 2.75 15.62 -7.50
C GLY A 66 3.60 16.40 -8.52
N ARG A 67 4.74 15.83 -8.93
CA ARG A 67 5.65 16.47 -9.86
C ARG A 67 5.17 16.25 -11.29
N ARG A 68 5.31 17.27 -12.13
CA ARG A 68 5.12 17.15 -13.58
C ARG A 68 6.37 17.56 -14.33
N SER A 69 6.50 17.15 -15.59
CA SER A 69 7.67 17.36 -16.43
C SER A 69 8.03 18.85 -16.62
N TYR A 70 7.07 19.76 -16.55
CA TYR A 70 7.30 21.22 -16.62
C TYR A 70 7.36 21.89 -15.25
N TYR A 71 7.16 21.15 -14.17
CA TYR A 71 7.08 21.73 -12.84
C TYR A 71 8.48 21.98 -12.26
N THR A 72 8.85 23.26 -12.21
CA THR A 72 10.09 23.79 -11.62
C THR A 72 9.81 24.62 -10.36
N GLY A 73 8.72 24.33 -9.65
CA GLY A 73 8.37 25.03 -8.43
C GLY A 73 9.43 24.84 -7.34
N ARG A 74 9.80 25.94 -6.67
CA ARG A 74 10.71 25.94 -5.50
C ARG A 74 10.04 25.45 -4.21
N SER A 75 8.73 25.17 -4.25
CA SER A 75 7.94 24.65 -3.12
C SER A 75 7.92 23.12 -3.04
N ASP A 76 8.32 22.41 -4.08
CA ASP A 76 8.35 20.95 -4.07
C ASP A 76 9.69 20.43 -3.58
N ALA A 77 9.65 19.62 -2.52
CA ALA A 77 10.81 19.09 -1.83
C ALA A 77 11.77 18.29 -2.74
N MET A 78 11.25 17.69 -3.81
CA MET A 78 12.07 16.92 -4.74
C MET A 78 12.70 17.79 -5.84
N SER A 79 12.38 19.10 -5.88
CA SER A 79 12.75 19.93 -7.03
C SER A 79 14.20 20.36 -7.00
N PRO A 80 14.88 20.39 -8.18
CA PRO A 80 16.25 20.91 -8.22
C PRO A 80 16.35 22.30 -7.61
N GLY A 81 15.35 23.16 -7.86
CA GLY A 81 15.29 24.50 -7.27
C GLY A 81 15.18 24.48 -5.74
N CYS A 82 14.30 23.65 -5.19
CA CYS A 82 14.14 23.50 -3.74
C CYS A 82 15.39 22.91 -3.06
N GLN A 83 16.05 21.95 -3.71
CA GLN A 83 17.30 21.35 -3.24
C GLN A 83 18.48 22.34 -3.31
N ILE A 84 18.61 23.09 -4.40
CA ILE A 84 19.64 24.14 -4.56
C ILE A 84 19.44 25.26 -3.53
N ASP A 85 18.20 25.63 -3.25
CA ASP A 85 17.87 26.64 -2.24
C ASP A 85 18.05 26.14 -0.80
N GLY A 86 18.38 24.85 -0.59
CA GLY A 86 18.48 24.24 0.73
C GLY A 86 17.16 24.16 1.49
N ARG A 87 16.02 24.31 0.80
CA ARG A 87 14.68 24.28 1.39
C ARG A 87 14.16 22.86 1.65
N ALA A 88 14.80 21.86 1.06
CA ALA A 88 14.54 20.46 1.32
C ALA A 88 15.85 19.69 1.52
N ARG A 89 15.84 18.76 2.47
CA ARG A 89 16.97 17.87 2.80
C ARG A 89 16.49 16.42 2.82
N HIS A 90 17.37 15.51 2.43
CA HIS A 90 17.09 14.07 2.45
C HIS A 90 17.63 13.51 3.76
N GLU A 91 16.73 13.18 4.68
CA GLU A 91 17.08 12.58 5.97
C GLU A 91 17.02 11.05 5.88
N ARG A 92 17.90 10.36 6.61
CA ARG A 92 17.76 8.90 6.76
C ARG A 92 16.77 8.61 7.88
N LEU A 93 15.94 7.60 7.70
CA LEU A 93 14.96 7.19 8.72
C LEU A 93 15.62 6.68 10.00
N ASP A 94 16.85 6.17 9.89
CA ASP A 94 17.65 5.65 11.01
C ASP A 94 18.63 6.69 11.55
N GLU A 95 18.53 7.94 11.10
CA GLU A 95 19.36 9.05 11.59
C GLU A 95 18.87 9.48 12.98
N GLU A 96 19.82 9.74 13.88
CA GLU A 96 19.53 10.27 15.21
C GLU A 96 18.96 11.68 15.08
N ILE A 97 17.82 11.90 15.73
CA ILE A 97 17.16 13.18 15.85
C ILE A 97 16.94 13.51 17.33
N GLU A 98 17.06 14.79 17.65
CA GLU A 98 16.71 15.31 18.96
C GLU A 98 15.18 15.40 19.06
N LEU A 99 14.62 14.73 20.07
CA LEU A 99 13.22 14.75 20.42
C LEU A 99 12.97 15.85 21.48
N GLU A 100 11.70 16.08 21.81
CA GLU A 100 11.37 16.99 22.92
C GLU A 100 12.03 16.53 24.22
N PHE A 101 12.38 17.50 25.07
CA PHE A 101 13.00 17.29 26.38
C PHE A 101 14.44 16.71 26.36
N GLY A 102 15.12 16.75 25.20
CA GLY A 102 16.52 16.36 25.09
C GLY A 102 16.74 14.85 24.97
N ASP A 103 15.67 14.09 24.73
CA ASP A 103 15.77 12.68 24.36
C ASP A 103 16.29 12.54 22.93
N VAL A 104 17.04 11.48 22.67
CA VAL A 104 17.53 11.15 21.32
C VAL A 104 16.74 9.95 20.82
N GLY A 105 16.16 10.08 19.64
CA GLY A 105 15.49 8.99 18.94
C GLY A 105 15.89 8.99 17.47
N THR A 106 15.24 8.16 16.67
CA THR A 106 15.43 8.17 15.23
C THR A 106 14.20 8.73 14.53
N LEU A 107 14.37 9.19 13.28
CA LEU A 107 13.25 9.70 12.49
C LEU A 107 12.14 8.64 12.31
N HIS A 108 12.47 7.36 12.30
CA HIS A 108 11.48 6.29 12.24
C HIS A 108 10.66 6.14 13.53
N ASP A 109 11.16 6.55 14.69
CA ASP A 109 10.44 6.51 15.97
C ASP A 109 9.34 7.58 16.03
N VAL A 110 9.57 8.73 15.40
CA VAL A 110 8.61 9.83 15.30
C VAL A 110 7.59 9.60 14.19
N ILE A 111 8.02 9.01 13.07
CA ILE A 111 7.15 8.65 11.94
C ILE A 111 6.42 7.32 12.21
N ALA A 112 6.86 6.54 13.21
CA ALA A 112 6.16 5.34 13.63
C ALA A 112 4.71 5.71 13.93
N ARG A 113 3.81 4.93 13.31
CA ARG A 113 2.38 5.10 13.47
C ARG A 113 2.01 5.07 14.97
N PRO A 114 0.90 5.70 15.35
CA PRO A 114 0.33 5.58 16.70
C PRO A 114 0.17 4.12 17.18
N ASP A 115 0.05 3.16 16.27
CA ASP A 115 -0.01 1.73 16.61
C ASP A 115 1.29 1.13 17.21
N TYR A 116 2.43 1.83 17.14
CA TYR A 116 3.71 1.38 17.71
C TYR A 116 3.99 1.95 19.12
N ASN A 117 3.50 3.16 19.41
CA ASN A 117 3.64 3.81 20.73
C ASN A 117 2.46 3.54 21.67
N GLY A 118 1.62 2.55 21.35
CA GLY A 118 0.41 2.28 22.14
C GLY A 118 -0.60 3.41 22.10
N ALA A 119 -0.58 4.28 21.08
CA ALA A 119 -1.65 5.23 20.89
C ALA A 119 -2.91 4.42 20.55
N GLU A 120 -3.85 4.51 21.48
CA GLU A 120 -5.22 4.06 21.42
C GLU A 120 -5.77 4.34 20.00
N LEU A 121 -6.41 3.33 19.40
CA LEU A 121 -7.15 3.53 18.16
C LEU A 121 -8.03 4.76 18.36
N ASP A 122 -8.05 5.69 17.39
CA ASP A 122 -8.98 6.83 17.48
C ASP A 122 -10.37 6.25 17.81
N PRO A 123 -11.07 6.76 18.84
CA PRO A 123 -12.40 6.31 19.21
C PRO A 123 -13.37 6.16 18.02
N ALA A 124 -13.18 6.93 16.94
CA ALA A 124 -13.91 6.76 15.69
C ALA A 124 -13.58 5.47 14.93
N GLU A 125 -12.32 5.01 14.93
CA GLU A 125 -11.90 3.71 14.39
C GLU A 125 -12.38 2.54 15.24
N GLU A 126 -12.36 2.68 16.57
CA GLU A 126 -12.89 1.68 17.48
C GLU A 126 -14.41 1.56 17.35
N ALA A 127 -15.12 2.69 17.27
CA ALA A 127 -16.55 2.73 16.96
C ALA A 127 -16.88 2.15 15.58
N ALA A 128 -16.05 2.40 14.56
CA ALA A 128 -16.23 1.81 13.22
C ALA A 128 -15.97 0.30 13.18
N ARG A 129 -15.18 -0.25 14.13
CA ARG A 129 -15.05 -1.70 14.33
C ARG A 129 -16.20 -2.27 15.16
N ASN A 130 -16.76 -1.48 16.07
CA ASN A 130 -17.97 -1.79 16.82
C ASN A 130 -19.24 -1.49 16.02
N LEU A 131 -19.29 -1.95 14.76
CA LEU A 131 -20.56 -2.00 14.03
C LEU A 131 -21.54 -2.86 14.83
N ASP A 132 -22.79 -2.39 14.93
CA ASP A 132 -23.86 -3.10 15.63
C ASP A 132 -24.35 -4.30 14.80
N TRP A 133 -23.49 -5.32 14.71
CA TRP A 133 -23.77 -6.58 14.05
C TRP A 133 -24.89 -7.34 14.73
N GLU A 134 -25.08 -7.18 16.04
CA GLU A 134 -26.16 -7.85 16.78
C GLU A 134 -27.53 -7.31 16.36
N SER A 135 -27.69 -5.99 16.31
CA SER A 135 -28.94 -5.37 15.81
C SER A 135 -29.18 -5.66 14.33
N PHE A 136 -28.12 -5.68 13.50
CA PHE A 136 -28.24 -6.10 12.11
C PHE A 136 -28.72 -7.55 12.00
N LEU A 137 -28.11 -8.48 12.74
CA LEU A 137 -28.49 -9.89 12.68
C LEU A 137 -29.87 -10.16 13.28
N ALA A 138 -30.30 -9.38 14.28
CA ALA A 138 -31.62 -9.49 14.90
C ALA A 138 -32.75 -8.97 13.99
N SER A 139 -32.47 -7.95 13.18
CA SER A 139 -33.46 -7.34 12.27
C SER A 139 -33.64 -8.11 10.96
N HIS A 140 -32.78 -9.08 10.66
CA HIS A 140 -32.78 -9.81 9.39
C HIS A 140 -33.16 -11.30 9.55
N PRO A 141 -33.64 -11.96 8.48
CA PRO A 141 -34.00 -13.37 8.54
C PRO A 141 -32.82 -14.25 9.00
N PRO A 142 -33.08 -15.37 9.71
CA PRO A 142 -32.01 -16.26 10.24
C PRO A 142 -31.02 -16.75 9.18
N ARG A 143 -31.44 -16.81 7.91
CA ARG A 143 -30.61 -17.20 6.77
C ARG A 143 -29.46 -16.21 6.50
N HIS A 144 -29.65 -14.92 6.78
CA HIS A 144 -28.58 -13.91 6.68
C HIS A 144 -27.47 -14.22 7.66
N ARG A 145 -27.82 -14.52 8.92
CA ARG A 145 -26.87 -14.89 9.97
C ARG A 145 -26.06 -16.13 9.58
N THR A 146 -26.72 -17.19 9.13
CA THR A 146 -26.03 -18.43 8.72
C THR A 146 -25.07 -18.18 7.56
N ALA A 147 -25.47 -17.39 6.56
CA ALA A 147 -24.62 -17.09 5.42
C ALA A 147 -23.43 -16.20 5.80
N ILE A 148 -23.62 -15.19 6.65
CA ILE A 148 -22.55 -14.30 7.12
C ILE A 148 -21.53 -15.08 7.95
N LEU A 149 -21.97 -15.93 8.88
CA LEU A 149 -21.06 -16.73 9.71
C LEU A 149 -20.19 -17.67 8.86
N VAL A 150 -20.76 -18.31 7.83
CA VAL A 150 -19.99 -19.14 6.89
C VAL A 150 -18.93 -18.33 6.16
N LEU A 151 -19.24 -17.10 5.75
CA LEU A 151 -18.29 -16.23 5.07
C LEU A 151 -17.18 -15.72 6.01
N VAL A 152 -17.52 -15.42 7.26
CA VAL A 152 -16.56 -15.00 8.30
C VAL A 152 -15.57 -16.12 8.63
N GLU A 153 -16.03 -17.39 8.63
CA GLU A 153 -15.19 -18.58 8.76
C GLU A 153 -14.26 -18.81 7.54
N GLY A 154 -14.34 -17.98 6.50
CA GLY A 154 -13.60 -18.13 5.24
C GLY A 154 -14.25 -19.10 4.24
N GLY A 155 -15.47 -19.55 4.51
CA GLY A 155 -16.23 -20.43 3.64
C GLY A 155 -16.80 -19.72 2.41
N THR A 156 -17.36 -20.50 1.49
CA THR A 156 -17.91 -19.99 0.23
C THR A 156 -19.42 -19.79 0.28
N MET A 157 -19.98 -18.93 -0.59
CA MET A 157 -21.43 -18.80 -0.72
C MET A 157 -22.14 -20.10 -1.14
N ARG A 158 -21.42 -21.02 -1.77
CA ARG A 158 -21.93 -22.35 -2.10
C ARG A 158 -22.14 -23.19 -0.84
N GLU A 159 -21.23 -23.12 0.11
CA GLU A 159 -21.35 -23.76 1.43
C GLU A 159 -22.46 -23.11 2.25
N ALA A 160 -22.56 -21.78 2.22
CA ALA A 160 -23.66 -21.04 2.84
C ALA A 160 -25.02 -21.46 2.27
N GLY A 161 -25.11 -21.60 0.94
CA GLY A 161 -26.29 -22.10 0.24
C GLY A 161 -26.69 -23.49 0.71
N LYS A 162 -25.74 -24.43 0.82
CA LYS A 162 -25.98 -25.77 1.36
C LYS A 162 -26.49 -25.73 2.80
N ARG A 163 -25.86 -24.94 3.69
CA ARG A 163 -26.30 -24.78 5.10
C ARG A 163 -27.69 -24.14 5.21
N CYS A 164 -28.11 -23.36 4.20
CA CYS A 164 -29.44 -22.74 4.14
C CYS A 164 -30.46 -23.55 3.32
N SER A 165 -30.12 -24.74 2.82
CA SER A 165 -30.95 -25.55 1.91
C SER A 165 -31.40 -24.79 0.64
N LEU A 166 -30.49 -23.99 0.07
CA LEU A 166 -30.72 -23.18 -1.12
C LEU A 166 -29.99 -23.74 -2.35
N LYS A 167 -30.62 -23.58 -3.52
CA LYS A 167 -29.97 -23.79 -4.83
C LYS A 167 -29.00 -22.63 -5.12
N ASP A 168 -28.02 -22.85 -5.98
CA ASP A 168 -26.95 -21.88 -6.28
C ASP A 168 -27.47 -20.49 -6.71
N SER A 169 -28.52 -20.44 -7.54
CA SER A 169 -29.15 -19.17 -7.96
C SER A 169 -29.81 -18.43 -6.79
N ALA A 170 -30.43 -19.16 -5.86
CA ALA A 170 -31.04 -18.59 -4.67
C ALA A 170 -29.99 -18.13 -3.64
N ALA A 171 -28.85 -18.82 -3.54
CA ALA A 171 -27.71 -18.42 -2.72
C ALA A 171 -27.06 -17.13 -3.26
N LEU A 172 -26.94 -16.99 -4.58
CA LEU A 172 -26.43 -15.75 -5.19
C LEU A 172 -27.38 -14.56 -4.95
N ASN A 173 -28.69 -14.78 -5.08
CA ASN A 173 -29.70 -13.76 -4.75
C ASN A 173 -29.73 -13.41 -3.25
N LEU A 174 -29.39 -14.37 -2.38
CA LEU A 174 -29.19 -14.09 -0.95
C LEU A 174 -27.94 -13.23 -0.73
N LYS A 175 -26.81 -13.53 -1.38
CA LYS A 175 -25.58 -12.71 -1.32
C LYS A 175 -25.86 -11.25 -1.71
N ARG A 176 -26.56 -11.05 -2.83
CA ARG A 176 -26.91 -9.71 -3.33
C ARG A 176 -27.81 -8.95 -2.35
N ARG A 177 -28.81 -9.63 -1.76
CA ARG A 177 -29.66 -9.04 -0.73
C ARG A 177 -28.86 -8.67 0.51
N ILE A 178 -28.04 -9.57 1.04
CA ILE A 178 -27.17 -9.28 2.20
C ILE A 178 -26.30 -8.04 1.92
N ALA A 179 -25.70 -7.93 0.74
CA ALA A 179 -24.90 -6.75 0.38
C ALA A 179 -25.72 -5.45 0.36
N ALA A 180 -26.92 -5.48 -0.22
CA ALA A 180 -27.82 -4.32 -0.25
C ALA A 180 -28.31 -3.95 1.16
N ASP A 181 -28.66 -4.95 1.97
CA ASP A 181 -29.13 -4.80 3.35
C ASP A 181 -28.02 -4.22 4.25
N LEU A 182 -26.77 -4.65 4.07
CA LEU A 182 -25.61 -4.09 4.78
C LEU A 182 -25.40 -2.61 4.45
N VAL A 183 -25.50 -2.24 3.18
CA VAL A 183 -25.38 -0.83 2.75
C VAL A 183 -26.55 0.00 3.27
N ALA A 184 -27.77 -0.54 3.25
CA ALA A 184 -28.95 0.15 3.75
C ALA A 184 -28.92 0.34 5.28
N PHE A 185 -28.41 -0.65 6.02
CA PHE A 185 -28.39 -0.63 7.49
C PHE A 185 -27.23 0.20 8.05
N PHE A 186 -26.01 0.01 7.53
CA PHE A 186 -24.81 0.69 8.04
C PHE A 186 -24.48 1.99 7.31
N GLY A 187 -25.07 2.22 6.13
CA GLY A 187 -24.79 3.37 5.28
C GLY A 187 -23.63 3.11 4.30
N GLU A 188 -23.78 3.62 3.08
CA GLU A 188 -22.81 3.43 2.00
C GLU A 188 -21.43 4.01 2.36
N ASP A 189 -21.39 5.17 3.00
CA ASP A 189 -20.13 5.85 3.34
C ASP A 189 -19.34 5.11 4.42
N VAL A 190 -20.02 4.44 5.36
CA VAL A 190 -19.38 3.64 6.41
C VAL A 190 -18.78 2.37 5.81
N ILE A 191 -19.55 1.67 4.98
CA ILE A 191 -19.07 0.48 4.27
C ILE A 191 -17.92 0.82 3.33
N ARG A 192 -18.01 1.94 2.59
CA ARG A 192 -16.94 2.41 1.70
C ARG A 192 -15.67 2.74 2.50
N ARG A 193 -15.78 3.47 3.62
CA ARG A 193 -14.65 3.78 4.50
C ARG A 193 -13.99 2.54 5.11
N LEU A 194 -14.78 1.49 5.39
CA LEU A 194 -14.26 0.21 5.87
C LEU A 194 -13.56 -0.60 4.77
N LEU A 195 -14.12 -0.61 3.55
CA LEU A 195 -13.58 -1.36 2.40
C LEU A 195 -12.37 -0.70 1.76
N ASP A 196 -12.36 0.63 1.68
CA ASP A 196 -11.20 1.41 1.21
C ASP A 196 -10.03 1.34 2.20
N GLY A 197 -10.29 0.78 3.39
CA GLY A 197 -9.40 0.80 4.51
C GLY A 197 -9.34 2.21 5.07
N ILE A 198 -9.42 2.34 6.39
CA ILE A 198 -9.29 3.63 7.10
C ILE A 198 -7.89 4.29 6.86
N ARG A 199 -7.04 3.69 6.02
CA ARG A 199 -5.64 4.06 5.88
C ARG A 199 -5.35 4.53 4.45
N PRO A 200 -4.78 5.73 4.28
CA PRO A 200 -4.38 6.21 2.95
C PRO A 200 -3.36 5.26 2.29
N GLY A 201 -3.35 5.15 0.96
CA GLY A 201 -2.56 4.13 0.24
C GLY A 201 -1.07 4.07 0.60
N TRP A 202 -0.44 5.21 0.90
CA TRP A 202 0.96 5.29 1.35
C TRP A 202 1.23 4.49 2.63
N GLN A 203 0.22 4.40 3.47
CA GLN A 203 0.25 3.73 4.76
C GLN A 203 0.15 2.19 4.59
N SER A 204 -0.57 1.70 3.58
CA SER A 204 -0.57 0.28 3.20
C SER A 204 0.73 -0.13 2.52
N ASP A 205 1.30 0.74 1.70
CA ASP A 205 2.61 0.53 1.06
C ASP A 205 3.73 0.42 2.10
N LEU A 206 3.76 1.31 3.10
CA LEU A 206 4.72 1.25 4.21
C LEU A 206 4.59 -0.05 5.01
N ARG A 207 3.37 -0.50 5.29
CA ARG A 207 3.12 -1.78 5.98
C ARG A 207 3.64 -2.96 5.17
N THR A 208 3.33 -3.02 3.88
CA THR A 208 3.79 -4.07 2.98
C THR A 208 5.32 -4.13 2.90
N VAL A 209 5.97 -2.96 2.82
CA VAL A 209 7.44 -2.86 2.85
C VAL A 209 7.99 -3.37 4.18
N ARG A 210 7.41 -2.95 5.31
CA ARG A 210 7.82 -3.39 6.65
C ARG A 210 7.63 -4.89 6.87
N GLU A 211 6.49 -5.46 6.50
CA GLU A 211 6.23 -6.91 6.57
C GLU A 211 7.25 -7.69 5.72
N ARG A 212 7.59 -7.18 4.52
CA ARG A 212 8.64 -7.77 3.67
C ARG A 212 10.04 -7.69 4.29
N HIS A 213 10.33 -6.65 5.07
CA HIS A 213 11.59 -6.54 5.81
C HIS A 213 11.60 -7.46 7.04
N ALA A 214 10.50 -7.55 7.78
CA ALA A 214 10.33 -8.43 8.93
C ALA A 214 10.50 -9.91 8.54
N CYS A 215 9.85 -10.35 7.45
CA CYS A 215 10.00 -11.70 6.91
C CYS A 215 11.44 -12.00 6.43
N ARG A 216 12.17 -10.98 5.97
CA ARG A 216 13.59 -11.14 5.60
C ARG A 216 14.49 -11.23 6.83
N SER A 217 14.23 -10.46 7.87
CA SER A 217 14.97 -10.57 9.13
C SER A 217 14.70 -11.88 9.87
N SER A 218 13.50 -12.46 9.76
CA SER A 218 13.21 -13.79 10.31
C SER A 218 13.86 -14.91 9.49
N ALA A 219 13.88 -14.81 8.17
CA ALA A 219 14.56 -15.77 7.29
C ALA A 219 16.08 -15.82 7.51
N VAL A 220 16.69 -14.69 7.90
CA VAL A 220 18.13 -14.61 8.22
C VAL A 220 18.44 -15.16 9.62
N ARG A 221 17.46 -15.23 10.53
CA ARG A 221 17.65 -15.79 11.88
C ARG A 221 17.54 -17.31 11.94
N ASP A 222 16.96 -17.96 10.93
CA ASP A 222 16.80 -19.43 10.86
C ASP A 222 18.02 -20.18 10.27
N THR A 223 19.09 -19.48 9.90
CA THR A 223 20.37 -20.15 9.58
C THR A 223 21.14 -20.42 10.86
N ASP A 224 20.74 -21.48 11.57
CA ASP A 224 21.45 -22.08 12.69
C ASP A 224 22.85 -22.57 12.23
N PRO A 225 23.96 -22.05 12.78
CA PRO A 225 25.32 -22.46 12.38
C PRO A 225 25.75 -23.81 12.98
N THR A 226 24.91 -24.52 13.75
CA THR A 226 25.33 -25.73 14.45
C THR A 226 25.11 -27.06 13.72
N ARG A 227 24.63 -27.07 12.46
CA ARG A 227 24.40 -28.32 11.72
C ARG A 227 25.64 -28.84 10.96
N GLY A 228 26.60 -29.35 11.75
CA GLY A 228 27.30 -30.62 11.46
C GLY A 228 28.38 -30.66 10.38
N HIS A 229 29.63 -30.45 10.79
CA HIS A 229 30.79 -31.14 10.21
C HIS A 229 30.56 -32.66 10.21
N ARG A 230 30.53 -33.29 9.03
CA ARG A 230 30.90 -34.70 8.87
C ARG A 230 32.19 -34.79 8.08
N SER A 231 33.27 -34.95 8.84
CA SER A 231 34.57 -35.39 8.36
C SER A 231 34.44 -36.79 7.75
N ALA A 232 34.75 -36.93 6.47
CA ALA A 232 34.93 -38.22 5.82
C ALA A 232 36.40 -38.65 5.99
N LEU A 233 36.66 -39.52 6.98
CA LEU A 233 37.83 -40.40 6.95
C LEU A 233 37.51 -41.57 6.00
N ALA A 234 38.33 -41.76 4.97
CA ALA A 234 38.41 -43.01 4.22
C ALA A 234 39.60 -43.84 4.78
N PRO A 235 39.44 -45.15 5.02
CA PRO A 235 40.56 -46.02 5.34
C PRO A 235 41.23 -46.56 4.06
N ALA A 236 42.51 -46.92 4.25
CA ALA A 236 43.52 -47.52 3.38
C ALA A 236 43.07 -48.23 2.09
#